data_AF-A0A140EBX7-F1
#
_entry.id   AF-A0A140EBX7-F1
#
_cell.length_a   1.000
_cell.length_b   1.000
_cell.length_c   1.000
_cell.angle_alpha   90.00
_cell.angle_beta   90.00
_cell.angle_gamma   90.00
#
_symmetry.space_group_name_H-M   'P 1'
#
loop_
_entity.id
_entity.type
_entity.pdbx_description
1 polymer ?
#
loop_
_entity_poly.entity_id
_entity_poly.type
_entity_poly.pdbx_seq_one_letter_code
_entity_poly.pdbx_strand_id
1 'polypeptide(L)'
;ERTTRLVAGRQDAELLLLDGADPAALRAELGPLLDLVPRLAQAELADLAGTLAERLSGAPVRAAVVATSPDDAARALERLAALLDSGAREAFSAAEGVFLGRARTAPRIVYLFPGQGSGHGAVGAIRRRFATAEEVFGAAGPPAGADQVATEVAQPRIVTGSLAALRVLDGLGIRAGAAVGHSLGELTALHWAGAMSEEQLVRLATVRGRVMARASLGGGAMAGLAATPERTARLSDGSDVVVAGYNGPRQTVVSGPAGAVDEVCRRAAAEGVTATRLRVSHAFHS
;
A
#
# COMPACT_ATOMS: atom_id res chain seq x y z
N GLU A 1 -7.53 -29.42 -15.05
CA GLU A 1 -6.57 -28.67 -14.19
C GLU A 1 -5.60 -27.75 -14.94
N ARG A 2 -4.99 -28.17 -16.07
CA ARG A 2 -4.08 -27.30 -16.88
C ARG A 2 -4.80 -26.17 -17.61
N THR A 3 -6.04 -26.40 -18.04
CA THR A 3 -6.90 -25.42 -18.73
C THR A 3 -7.48 -24.36 -17.78
N THR A 4 -7.79 -24.73 -16.52
CA THR A 4 -8.22 -23.79 -15.48
C THR A 4 -7.11 -22.80 -15.11
N ARG A 5 -5.84 -23.21 -15.23
CA ARG A 5 -4.65 -22.36 -15.04
C ARG A 5 -4.40 -21.37 -16.19
N LEU A 6 -5.00 -21.58 -17.36
CA LEU A 6 -4.92 -20.67 -18.50
C LEU A 6 -6.06 -19.63 -18.51
N VAL A 7 -7.20 -19.96 -17.89
CA VAL A 7 -8.39 -19.08 -17.82
C VAL A 7 -8.47 -18.30 -16.49
N ALA A 8 -7.79 -18.76 -15.43
CA ALA A 8 -7.49 -17.92 -14.27
C ALA A 8 -6.40 -16.92 -14.67
N GLY A 9 -6.80 -15.90 -15.44
CA GLY A 9 -5.91 -14.89 -16.00
C GLY A 9 -5.03 -14.29 -14.91
N ARG A 10 -3.77 -14.10 -15.25
CA ARG A 10 -2.80 -13.28 -14.50
C ARG A 10 -3.24 -11.82 -14.34
N GLN A 11 -4.45 -11.47 -14.77
CA GLN A 11 -4.97 -10.12 -14.92
C GLN A 11 -6.43 -10.17 -14.47
N ASP A 12 -6.68 -9.70 -13.26
CA ASP A 12 -7.99 -9.64 -12.61
C ASP A 12 -8.69 -8.29 -12.81
N ALA A 13 -7.96 -7.30 -13.34
CA ALA A 13 -8.47 -6.00 -13.75
C ALA A 13 -7.66 -5.42 -14.92
N GLU A 14 -8.34 -4.60 -15.72
CA GLU A 14 -7.81 -3.82 -16.83
C GLU A 14 -7.77 -2.33 -16.49
N LEU A 15 -6.82 -1.62 -17.09
CA LEU A 15 -6.61 -0.18 -16.91
C LEU A 15 -6.88 0.55 -18.23
N LEU A 16 -8.04 1.20 -18.33
CA LEU A 16 -8.39 2.03 -19.49
C LEU A 16 -7.90 3.45 -19.24
N LEU A 17 -6.93 3.91 -20.04
CA LEU A 17 -6.28 5.20 -19.88
C LEU A 17 -6.73 6.18 -20.96
N LEU A 18 -7.04 7.40 -20.57
CA LEU A 18 -7.57 8.43 -21.46
C LEU A 18 -6.90 9.77 -21.15
N ASP A 19 -6.64 10.57 -22.18
CA ASP A 19 -6.24 11.95 -22.03
C ASP A 19 -6.90 12.90 -23.04
N GLY A 20 -6.92 14.18 -22.70
CA GLY A 20 -7.50 15.23 -23.51
C GLY A 20 -6.91 16.61 -23.18
N ALA A 21 -6.90 17.50 -24.17
CA ALA A 21 -6.37 18.86 -24.00
C ALA A 21 -7.15 19.66 -22.93
N ASP A 22 -8.45 19.41 -22.85
CA ASP A 22 -9.39 19.98 -21.90
C ASP A 22 -10.49 18.97 -21.56
N PRO A 23 -11.38 19.26 -20.59
CA PRO A 23 -12.45 18.34 -20.20
C PRO A 23 -13.41 17.99 -21.34
N ALA A 24 -13.65 18.90 -22.29
CA ALA A 24 -14.56 18.65 -23.41
C ALA A 24 -13.93 17.67 -24.42
N ALA A 25 -12.63 17.81 -24.69
CA ALA A 25 -11.88 16.86 -25.51
C ALA A 25 -11.88 15.44 -24.90
N LEU A 26 -11.61 15.33 -23.59
CA LEU A 26 -11.67 14.04 -22.89
C LEU A 26 -13.09 13.45 -22.92
N ARG A 27 -14.12 14.28 -22.74
CA ARG A 27 -15.52 13.86 -22.82
C ARG A 27 -15.93 13.36 -24.21
N ALA A 28 -15.36 13.94 -25.26
CA ALA A 28 -15.56 13.50 -26.63
C ALA A 28 -14.93 12.11 -26.88
N GLU A 29 -13.73 11.86 -26.34
CA GLU A 29 -13.08 10.54 -26.41
C GLU A 29 -13.89 9.44 -25.70
N LEU A 30 -14.65 9.78 -24.67
CA LEU A 30 -15.54 8.82 -23.99
C LEU A 30 -16.73 8.36 -24.85
N GLY A 31 -17.21 9.19 -25.78
CA GLY A 31 -18.42 8.92 -26.56
C GLY A 31 -18.40 7.56 -27.26
N PRO A 32 -17.39 7.29 -28.12
CA PRO A 32 -17.25 6.00 -28.79
C PRO A 32 -17.08 4.81 -27.83
N LEU A 33 -16.47 5.04 -26.66
CA LEU A 33 -16.23 3.99 -25.67
C LEU A 33 -17.51 3.60 -24.93
N LEU A 34 -18.37 4.56 -24.60
CA LEU A 34 -19.68 4.30 -24.01
C LEU A 34 -20.55 3.41 -24.91
N ASP A 35 -20.40 3.55 -26.23
CA ASP A 35 -21.09 2.70 -27.19
C ASP A 35 -20.40 1.34 -27.38
N LEU A 36 -19.06 1.30 -27.39
CA LEU A 36 -18.29 0.08 -27.69
C LEU A 36 -18.25 -0.89 -26.51
N VAL A 37 -17.93 -0.40 -25.30
CA VAL A 37 -17.62 -1.24 -24.14
C VAL A 37 -18.73 -2.21 -23.75
N PRO A 38 -20.03 -1.84 -23.75
CA PRO A 38 -21.12 -2.77 -23.45
C PRO A 38 -21.25 -3.95 -24.43
N ARG A 39 -20.59 -3.86 -25.59
CA ARG A 39 -20.61 -4.90 -26.65
C ARG A 39 -19.36 -5.77 -26.64
N LEU A 40 -18.37 -5.48 -25.79
CA LEU A 40 -17.14 -6.25 -25.72
C LEU A 40 -17.34 -7.56 -24.95
N ALA A 41 -16.66 -8.60 -25.41
CA ALA A 41 -16.40 -9.78 -24.63
C ALA A 41 -15.30 -9.51 -23.58
N GLN A 42 -15.28 -10.33 -22.52
CA GLN A 42 -14.25 -10.24 -21.47
C GLN A 42 -12.81 -10.26 -22.02
N ALA A 43 -12.56 -11.05 -23.08
CA ALA A 43 -11.24 -11.17 -23.69
C ALA A 43 -10.79 -9.91 -24.45
N GLU A 44 -11.73 -9.10 -24.95
CA GLU A 44 -11.43 -7.90 -25.75
C GLU A 44 -11.10 -6.68 -24.88
N LEU A 45 -11.38 -6.73 -23.57
CA LEU A 45 -11.12 -5.62 -22.66
C LEU A 45 -9.62 -5.32 -22.52
N ALA A 46 -8.78 -6.36 -22.56
CA ALA A 46 -7.32 -6.20 -22.52
C ALA A 46 -6.78 -5.54 -23.79
N ASP A 47 -7.32 -5.91 -24.96
CA ASP A 47 -6.95 -5.30 -26.24
C ASP A 47 -7.38 -3.83 -26.30
N LEU A 48 -8.55 -3.50 -25.74
CA LEU A 48 -8.99 -2.11 -25.57
C LEU A 48 -8.02 -1.34 -24.66
N ALA A 49 -7.64 -1.90 -23.50
CA ALA A 49 -6.71 -1.26 -22.57
C ALA A 49 -5.37 -0.95 -23.24
N GLY A 50 -4.80 -1.91 -23.98
CA GLY A 50 -3.58 -1.72 -24.77
C GLY A 50 -3.74 -0.64 -25.83
N THR A 51 -4.82 -0.69 -26.61
CA THR A 51 -5.12 0.30 -27.66
C THR A 51 -5.22 1.72 -27.10
N LEU A 52 -5.91 1.89 -25.97
CA LEU A 52 -6.06 3.18 -25.31
C LEU A 52 -4.74 3.70 -24.76
N ALA A 53 -3.92 2.83 -24.17
CA ALA A 53 -2.58 3.19 -23.70
C ALA A 53 -1.67 3.69 -24.83
N GLU A 54 -1.72 3.08 -26.01
CA GLU A 54 -0.96 3.49 -27.20
C GLU A 54 -1.42 4.84 -27.78
N ARG A 55 -2.67 5.23 -27.54
CA ARG A 55 -3.26 6.49 -28.01
C ARG A 55 -2.98 7.70 -27.12
N LEU A 56 -2.38 7.49 -25.95
CA LEU A 56 -2.09 8.58 -25.02
C LEU A 56 -1.17 9.62 -25.66
N SER A 57 -1.60 10.88 -25.61
CA SER A 57 -0.89 12.03 -26.20
C SER A 57 -0.03 12.79 -25.18
N GLY A 58 -0.16 12.46 -23.90
CA GLY A 58 0.45 13.19 -22.79
C GLY A 58 -0.34 14.42 -22.36
N ALA A 59 -1.58 14.58 -22.85
CA ALA A 59 -2.41 15.74 -22.62
C ALA A 59 -2.71 15.98 -21.12
N PRO A 60 -3.03 17.22 -20.71
CA PRO A 60 -3.08 17.60 -19.31
C PRO A 60 -4.30 17.08 -18.56
N VAL A 61 -5.47 16.91 -19.20
CA VAL A 61 -6.64 16.31 -18.54
C VAL A 61 -6.57 14.81 -18.77
N ARG A 62 -6.53 14.03 -17.69
CA ARG A 62 -6.30 12.59 -17.74
C ARG A 62 -7.33 11.86 -16.91
N ALA A 63 -7.76 10.71 -17.39
CA ALA A 63 -8.58 9.80 -16.64
C ALA A 63 -8.07 8.37 -16.74
N ALA A 64 -8.38 7.61 -15.70
CA ALA A 64 -8.15 6.18 -15.67
C ALA A 64 -9.40 5.48 -15.13
N VAL A 65 -9.74 4.36 -15.76
CA VAL A 65 -10.77 3.43 -15.29
C VAL A 65 -10.10 2.09 -14.99
N VAL A 66 -10.29 1.59 -13.78
CA VAL A 66 -9.91 0.23 -13.38
C VAL A 66 -11.17 -0.62 -13.43
N ALA A 67 -11.19 -1.63 -14.29
CA ALA A 67 -12.37 -2.45 -14.52
C ALA A 67 -12.05 -3.94 -14.54
N THR A 68 -12.93 -4.74 -13.93
CA THR A 68 -12.78 -6.20 -13.87
C THR A 68 -13.60 -6.93 -14.94
N SER A 69 -14.51 -6.23 -15.62
CA SER A 69 -15.33 -6.74 -16.71
C SER A 69 -15.83 -5.60 -17.63
N PRO A 70 -16.34 -5.91 -18.83
CA PRO A 70 -16.99 -4.93 -19.69
C PRO A 70 -18.14 -4.17 -19.01
N ASP A 71 -18.98 -4.85 -18.22
CA ASP A 71 -20.07 -4.20 -17.47
C ASP A 71 -19.53 -3.22 -16.43
N ASP A 72 -18.42 -3.57 -15.78
CA ASP A 72 -17.74 -2.72 -14.80
C ASP A 72 -17.12 -1.48 -15.46
N ALA A 73 -16.46 -1.70 -16.60
CA ALA A 73 -15.92 -0.63 -17.43
C ALA A 73 -17.03 0.31 -17.92
N ALA A 74 -18.17 -0.21 -18.37
CA ALA A 74 -19.30 0.60 -18.82
C ALA A 74 -19.81 1.52 -17.70
N ARG A 75 -20.09 0.98 -16.51
CA ARG A 75 -20.52 1.78 -15.35
C ARG A 75 -19.50 2.84 -14.94
N ALA A 76 -18.21 2.49 -14.93
CA ALA A 76 -17.14 3.41 -14.57
C ALA A 76 -16.97 4.53 -15.62
N LEU A 77 -17.10 4.22 -16.91
CA LEU A 77 -17.09 5.22 -17.99
C LEU A 77 -18.30 6.14 -17.96
N GLU A 78 -19.50 5.61 -17.68
CA GLU A 78 -20.72 6.42 -17.46
C GLU A 78 -20.53 7.37 -16.27
N ARG A 79 -19.97 6.89 -15.16
CA ARG A 79 -19.66 7.73 -14.01
C ARG A 79 -18.62 8.80 -14.34
N LEU A 80 -17.57 8.46 -15.09
CA LEU A 80 -16.57 9.41 -15.54
C LEU A 80 -17.17 10.47 -16.46
N ALA A 81 -18.07 10.10 -17.38
CA ALA A 81 -18.80 11.03 -18.22
C ALA A 81 -19.67 11.98 -17.39
N ALA A 82 -20.41 11.45 -16.41
CA ALA A 82 -21.23 12.26 -15.51
C ALA A 82 -20.38 13.26 -14.69
N LEU A 83 -19.19 12.86 -14.23
CA LEU A 83 -18.25 13.75 -13.54
C LEU A 83 -17.77 14.90 -14.45
N LEU A 84 -17.43 14.59 -15.71
CA LEU A 84 -17.03 15.62 -16.67
C LEU A 84 -18.19 16.56 -17.01
N ASP A 85 -19.39 16.03 -17.21
CA ASP A 85 -20.59 16.80 -17.53
C ASP A 85 -21.01 17.70 -16.35
N SER A 86 -20.75 17.30 -15.11
CA SER A 86 -20.94 18.15 -13.92
C SER A 86 -19.83 19.18 -13.69
N GLY A 87 -18.81 19.22 -14.55
CA GLY A 87 -17.66 20.13 -14.45
C GLY A 87 -16.63 19.73 -13.38
N ALA A 88 -16.61 18.47 -12.93
CA ALA A 88 -15.60 18.00 -12.00
C ALA A 88 -14.20 18.12 -12.62
N ARG A 89 -13.23 18.57 -11.83
CA ARG A 89 -11.83 18.74 -12.27
C ARG A 89 -10.91 17.62 -11.82
N GLU A 90 -11.33 16.91 -10.78
CA GLU A 90 -10.61 15.81 -10.17
C GLU A 90 -11.61 14.84 -9.55
N ALA A 91 -11.24 13.56 -9.54
CA ALA A 91 -11.95 12.51 -8.84
C ALA A 91 -10.98 11.41 -8.45
N PHE A 92 -11.11 10.91 -7.23
CA PHE A 92 -10.39 9.74 -6.74
C PHE A 92 -11.40 8.80 -6.09
N SER A 93 -11.87 7.81 -6.85
CA SER A 93 -12.84 6.83 -6.38
C SER A 93 -12.29 5.42 -6.58
N ALA A 94 -11.51 4.95 -5.62
CA ALA A 94 -10.94 3.59 -5.66
C ALA A 94 -12.03 2.51 -5.64
N ALA A 95 -13.17 2.77 -4.98
CA ALA A 95 -14.29 1.84 -4.91
C ALA A 95 -15.05 1.72 -6.24
N GLU A 96 -15.14 2.81 -7.01
CA GLU A 96 -15.81 2.83 -8.32
C GLU A 96 -14.83 2.63 -9.48
N GLY A 97 -13.52 2.52 -9.19
CA GLY A 97 -12.47 2.37 -10.21
C GLY A 97 -12.27 3.60 -11.08
N VAL A 98 -12.75 4.79 -10.68
CA VAL A 98 -12.70 6.01 -11.50
C VAL A 98 -11.71 7.03 -10.93
N PHE A 99 -10.82 7.49 -11.81
CA PHE A 99 -9.81 8.50 -11.51
C PHE A 99 -9.83 9.57 -12.59
N LEU A 100 -9.89 10.84 -12.18
CA LEU A 100 -9.84 12.00 -13.05
C LEU A 100 -8.87 13.01 -12.44
N GLY A 101 -8.04 13.63 -13.25
CA GLY A 101 -7.17 14.68 -12.78
C GLY A 101 -6.60 15.54 -13.90
N ARG A 102 -5.92 16.61 -13.50
CA ARG A 102 -5.21 17.50 -14.41
C ARG A 102 -3.72 17.56 -14.07
N ALA A 103 -2.89 16.99 -14.94
CA ALA A 103 -1.44 17.08 -14.85
C ALA A 103 -0.94 18.37 -15.52
N ARG A 104 -0.35 19.28 -14.73
CA ARG A 104 0.36 20.47 -15.26
C ARG A 104 1.88 20.32 -15.21
N THR A 105 2.36 19.49 -14.29
CA THR A 105 3.78 19.22 -14.05
C THR A 105 3.92 17.77 -13.62
N ALA A 106 5.13 17.21 -13.72
CA ALA A 106 5.42 15.89 -13.20
C ALA A 106 5.26 15.89 -11.66
N PRO A 107 4.58 14.89 -11.08
CA PRO A 107 4.40 14.82 -9.63
C PRO A 107 5.74 14.53 -8.94
N ARG A 108 5.91 15.06 -7.73
CA ARG A 108 6.98 14.62 -6.83
C ARG A 108 6.46 13.42 -6.04
N ILE A 109 7.09 12.27 -6.23
CA ILE A 109 6.69 11.02 -5.59
C ILE A 109 7.63 10.74 -4.42
N VAL A 110 7.07 10.34 -3.28
CA VAL A 110 7.80 9.82 -2.12
C VAL A 110 7.30 8.41 -1.86
N TYR A 111 8.21 7.45 -1.71
CA TYR A 111 7.84 6.11 -1.27
C TYR A 111 7.72 6.04 0.24
N LEU A 112 6.65 5.41 0.72
CA LEU A 112 6.44 5.14 2.14
C LEU A 112 6.49 3.62 2.34
N PHE A 113 7.52 3.15 3.04
CA PHE A 113 7.69 1.74 3.35
C PHE A 113 7.07 1.41 4.71
N PRO A 114 6.20 0.39 4.77
CA PRO A 114 5.42 0.13 5.97
C PRO A 114 6.25 -0.56 7.06
N GLY A 115 5.82 -0.40 8.31
CA GLY A 115 6.32 -1.16 9.45
C GLY A 115 5.72 -2.57 9.53
N GLN A 116 6.07 -3.29 10.60
CA GLN A 116 5.69 -4.69 10.80
C GLN A 116 4.17 -4.94 10.84
N GLY A 117 3.36 -3.95 11.26
CA GLY A 117 1.90 -4.08 11.36
C GLY A 117 1.17 -4.29 10.02
N SER A 118 1.87 -4.14 8.89
CA SER A 118 1.32 -4.30 7.54
C SER A 118 1.24 -5.75 7.05
N GLY A 119 1.84 -6.71 7.75
CA GLY A 119 2.05 -8.09 7.28
C GLY A 119 0.81 -9.00 7.20
N HIS A 120 -0.40 -8.45 7.16
CA HIS A 120 -1.63 -9.23 7.12
C HIS A 120 -1.98 -9.64 5.68
N GLY A 121 -2.40 -10.90 5.50
CA GLY A 121 -2.97 -11.37 4.24
C GLY A 121 -1.96 -11.99 3.26
N ALA A 122 -2.50 -12.46 2.12
CA ALA A 122 -1.70 -13.08 1.08
C ALA A 122 -1.06 -12.02 0.18
N VAL A 123 0.26 -12.08 -0.01
CA VAL A 123 0.98 -11.28 -1.03
C VAL A 123 0.73 -11.81 -2.46
N GLY A 124 -0.33 -12.60 -2.65
CA GLY A 124 -0.56 -13.37 -3.85
C GLY A 124 -1.02 -12.54 -5.04
N ALA A 125 -1.70 -11.40 -4.83
CA ALA A 125 -2.25 -10.62 -5.93
C ALA A 125 -1.14 -10.06 -6.85
N ILE A 126 -0.17 -9.33 -6.27
CA ILE A 126 0.93 -8.73 -7.04
C ILE A 126 1.82 -9.80 -7.70
N ARG A 127 2.03 -10.94 -7.04
CA ARG A 127 2.81 -12.08 -7.55
C ARG A 127 2.15 -12.77 -8.75
N ARG A 128 0.82 -12.92 -8.72
CA ARG A 128 0.06 -13.46 -9.86
C ARG A 128 0.10 -12.52 -11.05
N ARG A 129 0.11 -11.20 -10.79
CA ARG A 129 0.03 -10.16 -11.81
C ARG A 129 1.36 -9.86 -12.48
N PHE A 130 2.45 -9.78 -11.72
CA PHE A 130 3.75 -9.33 -12.21
C PHE A 130 4.81 -10.42 -12.04
N ALA A 131 5.39 -10.85 -13.16
CA ALA A 131 6.47 -11.85 -13.16
C ALA A 131 7.68 -11.40 -12.33
N THR A 132 8.04 -10.11 -12.41
CA THR A 132 9.12 -9.51 -11.62
C THR A 132 8.87 -9.59 -10.11
N ALA A 133 7.61 -9.50 -9.67
CA ALA A 133 7.26 -9.73 -8.27
C ALA A 133 7.46 -11.19 -7.89
N GLU A 134 7.03 -12.14 -8.73
CA GLU A 134 7.24 -13.57 -8.47
C GLU A 134 8.73 -13.94 -8.40
N GLU A 135 9.57 -13.36 -9.25
CA GLU A 135 11.03 -13.55 -9.22
C GLU A 135 11.65 -13.12 -7.88
N VAL A 136 11.24 -11.94 -7.36
CA VAL A 136 11.69 -11.46 -6.04
C VAL A 136 11.29 -12.44 -4.94
N PHE A 137 10.05 -12.93 -4.96
CA PHE A 137 9.58 -13.90 -3.97
C PHE A 137 10.31 -15.25 -4.08
N GLY A 138 10.58 -15.71 -5.31
CA GLY A 138 11.33 -16.93 -5.58
C GLY A 138 12.78 -16.84 -5.09
N ALA A 139 13.43 -15.70 -5.30
CA ALA A 139 14.81 -15.45 -4.86
C ALA A 139 14.93 -15.28 -3.35
N ALA A 140 14.03 -14.50 -2.73
CA ALA A 140 14.09 -14.20 -1.30
C ALA A 140 13.63 -15.38 -0.41
N GLY A 141 12.76 -16.24 -0.93
CA GLY A 141 12.25 -17.43 -0.22
C GLY A 141 11.71 -17.14 1.20
N PRO A 142 10.84 -16.13 1.40
CA PRO A 142 10.38 -15.79 2.74
C PRO A 142 9.53 -16.93 3.34
N PRO A 143 9.46 -17.06 4.68
CA PRO A 143 8.72 -18.14 5.31
C PRO A 143 7.24 -18.18 4.87
N ALA A 144 6.78 -19.36 4.45
CA ALA A 144 5.40 -19.62 4.02
C ALA A 144 4.67 -20.51 5.03
N GLY A 145 3.35 -20.33 5.17
CA GLY A 145 2.49 -21.20 6.00
C GLY A 145 2.65 -21.08 7.52
N ALA A 146 3.64 -20.34 8.01
CA ALA A 146 3.82 -20.03 9.43
C ALA A 146 2.89 -18.90 9.90
N ASP A 147 2.82 -18.68 11.22
CA ASP A 147 2.11 -17.54 11.79
C ASP A 147 2.65 -16.23 11.18
N GLN A 148 1.81 -15.62 10.36
CA GLN A 148 2.15 -14.49 9.52
C GLN A 148 2.46 -13.22 10.31
N VAL A 149 1.98 -13.15 11.56
CA VAL A 149 2.21 -12.01 12.45
C VAL A 149 3.39 -12.22 13.41
N ALA A 150 3.92 -13.45 13.52
CA ALA A 150 5.12 -13.72 14.29
C ALA A 150 6.30 -12.89 13.75
N THR A 151 7.06 -12.25 14.63
CA THR A 151 8.01 -11.18 14.27
C THR A 151 9.09 -11.66 13.30
N GLU A 152 9.63 -12.85 13.54
CA GLU A 152 10.64 -13.54 12.73
C GLU A 152 10.13 -13.99 11.36
N VAL A 153 8.81 -14.11 11.18
CA VAL A 153 8.14 -14.43 9.91
C VAL A 153 7.71 -13.16 9.20
N ALA A 154 7.11 -12.21 9.92
CA ALA A 154 6.55 -10.98 9.38
C ALA A 154 7.61 -10.08 8.75
N GLN A 155 8.75 -9.86 9.43
CA GLN A 155 9.78 -8.93 8.95
C GLN A 155 10.32 -9.28 7.56
N PRO A 156 10.87 -10.49 7.31
CA PRO A 156 11.36 -10.84 5.99
C PRO A 156 10.24 -10.88 4.92
N ARG A 157 9.01 -11.26 5.29
CA ARG A 157 7.86 -11.25 4.35
C ARG A 157 7.48 -9.85 3.90
N ILE A 158 7.38 -8.89 4.82
CA ILE A 158 7.02 -7.50 4.51
C ILE A 158 8.10 -6.83 3.68
N VAL A 159 9.38 -7.07 4.01
CA VAL A 159 10.52 -6.58 3.24
C VAL A 159 10.51 -7.17 1.83
N THR A 160 10.27 -8.47 1.68
CA THR A 160 10.13 -9.11 0.34
C THR A 160 8.97 -8.52 -0.46
N GLY A 161 7.83 -8.28 0.18
CA GLY A 161 6.68 -7.61 -0.47
C GLY A 161 7.01 -6.19 -0.92
N SER A 162 7.78 -5.45 -0.12
CA SER A 162 8.23 -4.10 -0.48
C SER A 162 9.24 -4.11 -1.63
N LEU A 163 10.14 -5.09 -1.68
CA LEU A 163 11.06 -5.31 -2.81
C LEU A 163 10.30 -5.65 -4.09
N ALA A 164 9.30 -6.54 -4.01
CA ALA A 164 8.47 -6.88 -5.15
C ALA A 164 7.70 -5.66 -5.66
N ALA A 165 7.13 -4.85 -4.77
CA ALA A 165 6.49 -3.58 -5.14
C ALA A 165 7.47 -2.61 -5.79
N LEU A 166 8.71 -2.50 -5.29
CA LEU A 166 9.76 -1.67 -5.90
C LEU A 166 10.07 -2.10 -7.34
N ARG A 167 10.25 -3.41 -7.59
CA ARG A 167 10.48 -3.93 -8.95
C ARG A 167 9.30 -3.66 -9.89
N VAL A 168 8.08 -3.77 -9.38
CA VAL A 168 6.88 -3.46 -10.17
C VAL A 168 6.81 -1.97 -10.49
N LEU A 169 7.03 -1.09 -9.51
CA LEU A 169 7.02 0.36 -9.72
C LEU A 169 8.10 0.80 -10.72
N ASP A 170 9.31 0.24 -10.62
CA ASP A 170 10.39 0.51 -11.57
C ASP A 170 10.05 0.05 -12.99
N GLY A 171 9.48 -1.15 -13.13
CA GLY A 171 8.99 -1.66 -14.42
C GLY A 171 7.87 -0.81 -15.03
N LEU A 172 7.08 -0.13 -14.20
CA LEU A 172 6.05 0.83 -14.62
C LEU A 172 6.60 2.25 -14.84
N GLY A 173 7.90 2.49 -14.65
CA GLY A 173 8.52 3.81 -14.80
C GLY A 173 8.16 4.80 -13.69
N ILE A 174 7.55 4.35 -12.59
CA ILE A 174 7.21 5.20 -11.44
C ILE A 174 8.46 5.36 -10.61
N ARG A 175 8.99 6.59 -10.48
CA ARG A 175 10.21 6.88 -9.72
C ARG A 175 9.96 7.91 -8.63
N ALA A 176 10.38 7.58 -7.40
CA ALA A 176 10.35 8.51 -6.28
C ALA A 176 11.59 9.40 -6.22
N GLY A 177 11.43 10.62 -5.70
CA GLY A 177 12.54 11.53 -5.36
C GLY A 177 13.01 11.40 -3.91
N ALA A 178 12.24 10.71 -3.06
CA ALA A 178 12.60 10.44 -1.68
C ALA A 178 11.88 9.17 -1.19
N ALA A 179 12.35 8.60 -0.09
CA ALA A 179 11.66 7.53 0.61
C ALA A 179 11.70 7.73 2.12
N VAL A 180 10.66 7.26 2.79
CA VAL A 180 10.56 7.20 4.25
C VAL A 180 10.11 5.81 4.63
N GLY A 181 10.71 5.23 5.66
CA GLY A 181 10.31 3.95 6.20
C GLY A 181 9.80 4.09 7.63
N HIS A 182 8.82 3.27 8.02
CA HIS A 182 8.39 3.19 9.42
C HIS A 182 9.03 1.98 10.08
N SER A 183 9.94 2.18 11.04
CA SER A 183 10.62 1.09 11.78
C SER A 183 11.25 0.07 10.83
N LEU A 184 10.63 -1.11 10.64
CA LEU A 184 11.08 -2.11 9.67
C LEU A 184 11.25 -1.52 8.25
N GLY A 185 10.34 -0.64 7.84
CA GLY A 185 10.35 -0.03 6.51
C GLY A 185 11.60 0.81 6.24
N GLU A 186 12.31 1.27 7.27
CA GLU A 186 13.56 2.03 7.10
C GLU A 186 14.64 1.17 6.44
N LEU A 187 14.66 -0.15 6.70
CA LEU A 187 15.59 -1.05 6.03
C LEU A 187 15.37 -1.03 4.51
N THR A 188 14.10 -1.07 4.07
CA THR A 188 13.75 -0.98 2.65
C THR A 188 14.06 0.41 2.08
N ALA A 189 13.83 1.48 2.84
CA ALA A 189 14.17 2.84 2.43
C ALA A 189 15.68 3.00 2.21
N LEU A 190 16.50 2.47 3.12
CA LEU A 190 17.97 2.48 3.02
C LEU A 190 18.45 1.65 1.82
N HIS A 191 17.86 0.47 1.59
CA HIS A 191 18.13 -0.31 0.38
C HIS A 191 17.78 0.45 -0.89
N TRP A 192 16.58 1.05 -0.97
CA TRP A 192 16.16 1.86 -2.11
C TRP A 192 17.11 3.04 -2.38
N ALA A 193 17.64 3.65 -1.31
CA ALA A 193 18.64 4.71 -1.40
C ALA A 193 20.06 4.22 -1.76
N GLY A 194 20.26 2.92 -1.96
CA GLY A 194 21.54 2.33 -2.35
C GLY A 194 22.50 2.01 -1.20
N ALA A 195 22.05 2.09 0.06
CA ALA A 195 22.92 1.84 1.23
C ALA A 195 23.21 0.36 1.47
N MET A 196 22.41 -0.55 0.92
CA MET A 196 22.60 -2.01 1.03
C MET A 196 22.03 -2.74 -0.18
N SER A 197 22.59 -3.92 -0.49
CA SER A 197 22.06 -4.81 -1.54
C SER A 197 20.73 -5.44 -1.14
N GLU A 198 20.01 -5.98 -2.12
CA GLU A 198 18.76 -6.71 -1.90
C GLU A 198 18.96 -7.91 -0.96
N GLU A 199 20.05 -8.67 -1.16
CA GLU A 199 20.42 -9.80 -0.30
C GLU A 199 20.71 -9.36 1.14
N GLN A 200 21.44 -8.26 1.32
CA GLN A 200 21.73 -7.70 2.63
C GLN A 200 20.46 -7.26 3.35
N LEU A 201 19.53 -6.61 2.65
CA LEU A 201 18.24 -6.21 3.18
C LEU A 201 17.43 -7.41 3.69
N VAL A 202 17.25 -8.44 2.85
CA VAL A 202 16.50 -9.65 3.25
C VAL A 202 17.16 -10.32 4.46
N ARG A 203 18.49 -10.50 4.42
CA ARG A 203 19.25 -11.08 5.52
C ARG A 203 19.10 -10.28 6.81
N LEU A 204 19.22 -8.96 6.74
CA LEU A 204 19.09 -8.07 7.90
C LEU A 204 17.69 -8.15 8.51
N ALA A 205 16.65 -8.14 7.69
CA ALA A 205 15.27 -8.30 8.14
C ALA A 205 15.02 -9.65 8.80
N THR A 206 15.58 -10.75 8.25
CA THR A 206 15.51 -12.08 8.86
C THR A 206 16.22 -12.13 10.21
N VAL A 207 17.45 -11.62 10.31
CA VAL A 207 18.22 -11.61 11.56
C VAL A 207 17.53 -10.75 12.60
N ARG A 208 17.09 -9.54 12.22
CA ARG A 208 16.37 -8.61 13.10
C ARG A 208 15.09 -9.26 13.64
N GLY A 209 14.28 -9.87 12.77
CA GLY A 209 13.06 -10.57 13.18
C GLY A 209 13.35 -11.68 14.20
N ARG A 210 14.37 -12.51 13.97
CA ARG A 210 14.78 -13.58 14.90
C ARG A 210 15.30 -13.05 16.23
N VAL A 211 16.14 -12.01 16.20
CA VAL A 211 16.71 -11.40 17.41
C VAL A 211 15.58 -10.77 18.23
N MET A 212 14.68 -10.03 17.61
CA MET A 212 13.54 -9.41 18.30
C MET A 212 12.58 -10.45 18.88
N ALA A 213 12.33 -11.55 18.17
CA ALA A 213 11.52 -12.65 18.69
C ALA A 213 12.16 -13.33 19.93
N ARG A 214 13.49 -13.47 19.96
CA ARG A 214 14.23 -14.08 21.09
C ARG A 214 14.46 -13.16 22.27
N ALA A 215 14.81 -11.90 22.01
CA ALA A 215 15.09 -10.89 23.04
C ALA A 215 13.84 -10.56 23.87
N SER A 216 12.68 -10.96 23.39
CA SER A 216 11.42 -10.85 24.08
C SER A 216 11.31 -11.91 25.17
N LEU A 217 11.89 -11.62 26.33
CA LEU A 217 11.43 -12.19 27.58
C LEU A 217 9.98 -11.70 27.72
N GLY A 218 8.99 -12.56 27.47
CA GLY A 218 7.59 -12.17 27.29
C GLY A 218 7.05 -11.21 28.36
N GLY A 219 5.99 -10.48 28.03
CA GLY A 219 5.33 -9.53 28.96
C GLY A 219 5.47 -8.05 28.58
N GLY A 220 6.08 -7.72 27.43
CA GLY A 220 6.03 -6.38 26.84
C GLY A 220 4.78 -6.16 25.99
N ALA A 221 4.40 -4.90 25.79
CA ALA A 221 3.29 -4.51 24.94
C ALA A 221 3.44 -3.12 24.35
N MET A 222 2.53 -2.78 23.43
CA MET A 222 2.41 -1.44 22.85
C MET A 222 0.95 -1.01 22.75
N ALA A 223 0.70 0.29 22.84
CA ALA A 223 -0.62 0.88 22.62
C ALA A 223 -0.52 2.18 21.80
N GLY A 224 -1.43 2.34 20.84
CA GLY A 224 -1.64 3.62 20.15
C GLY A 224 -2.59 4.51 20.94
N LEU A 225 -2.24 5.78 21.10
CA LEU A 225 -3.06 6.79 21.78
C LEU A 225 -3.43 7.91 20.80
N ALA A 226 -4.69 8.32 20.83
CA ALA A 226 -5.20 9.51 20.13
C ALA A 226 -4.85 10.79 20.90
N ALA A 227 -3.56 11.02 21.14
CA ALA A 227 -3.03 12.10 21.97
C ALA A 227 -1.79 12.78 21.35
N THR A 228 -1.52 14.02 21.77
CA THR A 228 -0.27 14.73 21.42
C THR A 228 0.91 14.17 22.20
N PRO A 229 2.16 14.40 21.78
CA PRO A 229 3.36 14.01 22.53
C PRO A 229 3.32 14.45 24.01
N GLU A 230 2.92 15.70 24.27
CA GLU A 230 2.88 16.29 25.61
C GLU A 230 1.81 15.63 26.47
N ARG A 231 0.65 15.35 25.89
CA ARG A 231 -0.43 14.66 26.61
C ARG A 231 -0.06 13.21 26.90
N THR A 232 0.57 12.52 25.95
CA THR A 232 1.08 11.16 26.16
C THR A 232 2.15 11.13 27.25
N ALA A 233 3.05 12.10 27.28
CA ALA A 233 4.04 12.22 28.36
C ALA A 233 3.37 12.37 29.74
N ARG A 234 2.33 13.20 29.87
CA ARG A 234 1.56 13.30 31.14
C ARG A 234 0.84 12.00 31.51
N LEU A 235 0.22 11.34 30.54
CA LEU A 235 -0.51 10.08 30.77
C LEU A 235 0.43 8.92 31.17
N SER A 236 1.67 8.96 30.68
CA SER A 236 2.72 7.97 30.98
C SER A 236 3.58 8.32 32.19
N ASP A 237 3.36 9.47 32.84
CA ASP A 237 4.17 9.90 33.97
C ASP A 237 4.14 8.87 35.12
N GLY A 238 5.31 8.52 35.63
CA GLY A 238 5.50 7.46 36.63
C GLY A 238 5.19 6.04 36.17
N SER A 239 4.96 5.80 34.87
CA SER A 239 4.81 4.46 34.30
C SER A 239 6.11 4.02 33.62
N ASP A 240 6.43 2.73 33.66
CA ASP A 240 7.58 2.16 32.96
C ASP A 240 7.27 1.98 31.46
N VAL A 241 7.09 3.09 30.74
CA VAL A 241 6.87 3.07 29.28
C VAL A 241 7.68 4.17 28.61
N VAL A 242 7.99 3.96 27.34
CA VAL A 242 8.57 4.97 26.46
C VAL A 242 7.60 5.31 25.33
N VAL A 243 7.76 6.49 24.72
CA VAL A 243 7.06 6.83 23.48
C VAL A 243 7.82 6.22 22.31
N ALA A 244 7.31 5.12 21.78
CA ALA A 244 7.89 4.34 20.69
C ALA A 244 7.58 4.89 19.28
N GLY A 245 6.67 5.86 19.16
CA GLY A 245 6.36 6.45 17.86
C GLY A 245 5.51 7.72 17.92
N TYR A 246 5.84 8.64 17.04
CA TYR A 246 5.09 9.87 16.77
C TYR A 246 4.49 9.77 15.37
N ASN A 247 3.33 9.14 15.24
CA ASN A 247 2.70 8.85 13.94
C ASN A 247 1.93 10.05 13.38
N GLY A 248 1.64 11.06 14.20
CA GLY A 248 1.03 12.31 13.78
C GLY A 248 0.81 13.28 14.95
N PRO A 249 0.27 14.49 14.70
CA PRO A 249 0.11 15.52 15.73
C PRO A 249 -0.72 15.10 16.94
N ARG A 250 -1.63 14.13 16.76
CA ARG A 250 -2.49 13.57 17.82
C ARG A 250 -2.47 12.04 17.80
N GLN A 251 -1.38 11.43 17.36
CA GLN A 251 -1.25 9.98 17.32
C GLN A 251 0.15 9.56 17.77
N THR A 252 0.24 8.99 18.96
CA THR A 252 1.48 8.46 19.54
C THR A 252 1.36 6.98 19.83
N VAL A 253 2.48 6.29 19.97
CA VAL A 253 2.54 4.90 20.42
C VAL A 253 3.41 4.83 21.67
N VAL A 254 2.91 4.19 22.72
CA VAL A 254 3.70 3.85 23.92
C VAL A 254 4.11 2.38 23.88
N SER A 255 5.27 2.07 24.46
CA SER A 255 5.85 0.72 24.54
C SER A 255 6.48 0.50 25.91
N GLY A 256 6.31 -0.69 26.49
CA GLY A 256 6.88 -1.06 27.79
C GLY A 256 6.28 -2.37 28.32
N PRO A 257 6.47 -2.72 29.60
CA PRO A 257 5.80 -3.86 30.23
C PRO A 257 4.28 -3.76 30.10
N ALA A 258 3.62 -4.90 29.93
CA ALA A 258 2.19 -4.97 29.68
C ALA A 258 1.38 -4.31 30.80
N GLY A 259 1.74 -4.49 32.07
CA GLY A 259 1.06 -3.81 33.17
C GLY A 259 1.15 -2.28 33.08
N ALA A 260 2.32 -1.75 32.72
CA ALA A 260 2.53 -0.31 32.58
C ALA A 260 1.78 0.27 31.37
N VAL A 261 1.75 -0.44 30.24
CA VAL A 261 0.95 -0.04 29.07
C VAL A 261 -0.55 -0.08 29.37
N ASP A 262 -1.03 -1.07 30.13
CA ASP A 262 -2.44 -1.12 30.57
C ASP A 262 -2.78 0.04 31.49
N GLU A 263 -1.88 0.40 32.39
CA GLU A 263 -2.04 1.56 33.26
C GLU A 263 -2.23 2.85 32.45
N VAL A 264 -1.36 3.10 31.48
CA VAL A 264 -1.46 4.27 30.60
C VAL A 264 -2.76 4.25 29.80
N CYS A 265 -3.20 3.08 29.30
CA CYS A 265 -4.49 2.95 28.63
C CYS A 265 -5.68 3.29 29.55
N ARG A 266 -5.66 2.86 30.82
CA ARG A 266 -6.71 3.19 31.79
C ARG A 266 -6.76 4.68 32.09
N ARG A 267 -5.60 5.31 32.30
CA ARG A 267 -5.50 6.78 32.51
C ARG A 267 -6.00 7.54 31.29
N ALA A 268 -5.61 7.13 30.09
CA ALA A 268 -6.09 7.70 28.84
C ALA A 268 -7.62 7.64 28.75
N ALA A 269 -8.22 6.48 29.03
CA ALA A 269 -9.67 6.29 29.03
C ALA A 269 -10.38 7.19 30.07
N ALA A 270 -9.82 7.33 31.28
CA ALA A 270 -10.35 8.20 32.32
C ALA A 270 -10.38 9.69 31.91
N GLU A 271 -9.48 10.11 31.02
CA GLU A 271 -9.46 11.47 30.46
C GLU A 271 -10.12 11.60 29.07
N GLY A 272 -10.88 10.60 28.63
CA GLY A 272 -11.56 10.60 27.33
C GLY A 272 -10.63 10.49 26.12
N VAL A 273 -9.41 9.97 26.29
CA VAL A 273 -8.46 9.67 25.19
C VAL A 273 -8.65 8.24 24.73
N THR A 274 -8.87 8.04 23.43
CA THR A 274 -8.87 6.71 22.83
C THR A 274 -7.47 6.10 22.91
N ALA A 275 -7.36 4.94 23.53
CA ALA A 275 -6.16 4.11 23.54
C ALA A 275 -6.49 2.71 23.00
N THR A 276 -5.61 2.14 22.17
CA THR A 276 -5.83 0.84 21.55
C THR A 276 -4.56 0.01 21.62
N ARG A 277 -4.67 -1.17 22.25
CA ARG A 277 -3.60 -2.17 22.25
C ARG A 277 -3.25 -2.59 20.83
N LEU A 278 -1.96 -2.55 20.51
CA LEU A 278 -1.48 -3.02 19.22
C LEU A 278 -1.39 -4.55 19.23
N ARG A 279 -1.73 -5.19 18.11
CA ARG A 279 -1.59 -6.64 17.91
C ARG A 279 -0.14 -7.02 17.61
N VAL A 280 0.74 -6.75 18.56
CA VAL A 280 2.15 -7.10 18.53
C VAL A 280 2.47 -7.89 19.78
N SER A 281 3.39 -8.84 19.66
CA SER A 281 3.76 -9.71 20.77
C SER A 281 4.72 -9.05 21.77
N HIS A 282 5.25 -7.86 21.46
CA HIS A 282 6.41 -7.29 22.14
C HIS A 282 6.33 -5.76 22.30
N ALA A 283 7.11 -5.25 23.25
CA ALA A 283 7.40 -3.83 23.41
C ALA A 283 8.56 -3.44 22.47
N PHE A 284 8.25 -2.88 21.30
CA PHE A 284 9.29 -2.46 20.35
C PHE A 284 9.71 -1.01 20.58
N HIS A 285 10.98 -0.70 20.32
CA HIS A 285 11.59 0.62 20.53
C HIS A 285 11.57 1.06 22.01
N SER A 286 11.76 0.11 22.92
CA SER A 286 11.87 0.28 24.38
C SER A 286 13.05 -0.51 24.93
#